data_AF-A0A5R9BB82-F1
#
_entry.id   AF-A0A5R9BB82-F1
#
_cell.length_a   1.000
_cell.length_b   1.000
_cell.length_c   1.000
_cell.angle_alpha   90.00
_cell.angle_beta   90.00
_cell.angle_gamma   90.00
#
_symmetry.space_group_name_H-M   'P 1'
#
loop_
_entity.id
_entity.type
_entity.pdbx_description
1 polymer ?
#
loop_
_entity_poly.entity_id
_entity_poly.type
_entity_poly.pdbx_seq_one_letter_code
_entity_poly.pdbx_strand_id
1 'polypeptide(L)'
;MSQATQATGRLTVKEAAVEKTAAYLAEQLEGVSATNRLSLRGFNSGTGERKRPKVEVEISGNIAGITVHLALPYPAPLRDLTEKARTHITTEVQRLTGVSVSWVDVRITQLHISSSERTLQ
;
A
#
# COMPACT_ATOMS: atom_id res chain seq x y z
N MET A 1 -45.45 -2.49 21.99
CA MET A 1 -44.56 -2.12 20.87
C MET A 1 -43.27 -2.91 21.03
N SER A 2 -43.18 -4.09 20.42
CA SER A 2 -42.05 -5.01 20.56
C SER A 2 -41.02 -4.70 19.47
N GLN A 3 -39.83 -4.23 19.85
CA GLN A 3 -38.73 -4.04 18.90
C GLN A 3 -38.10 -5.41 18.61
N ALA A 4 -38.04 -5.78 17.34
CA ALA A 4 -37.31 -6.95 16.88
C ALA A 4 -35.81 -6.70 17.08
N THR A 5 -35.16 -7.52 17.91
CA THR A 5 -33.70 -7.53 18.07
C THR A 5 -33.08 -7.88 16.72
N GLN A 6 -32.55 -6.88 16.00
CA GLN A 6 -31.81 -7.13 14.76
C GLN A 6 -30.60 -8.02 15.09
N ALA A 7 -30.59 -9.24 14.55
CA ALA A 7 -29.46 -10.14 14.68
C ALA A 7 -28.20 -9.43 14.13
N THR A 8 -27.22 -9.22 15.00
CA THR A 8 -25.96 -8.56 14.61
C THR A 8 -25.18 -9.50 13.69
N GLY A 9 -25.06 -9.15 12.41
CA GLY A 9 -24.17 -9.84 11.48
C GLY A 9 -22.71 -9.55 11.81
N ARG A 10 -21.84 -10.57 11.74
CA ARG A 10 -20.40 -10.43 11.98
C ARG A 10 -19.65 -10.40 10.65
N LEU A 11 -19.04 -9.27 10.32
CA LEU A 11 -18.09 -9.16 9.21
C LEU A 11 -16.69 -9.54 9.71
N THR A 12 -16.02 -10.46 9.01
CA THR A 12 -14.61 -10.80 9.28
C THR A 12 -13.82 -10.56 8.00
N VAL A 13 -12.99 -9.52 8.02
CA VAL A 13 -12.09 -9.19 6.92
C VAL A 13 -10.82 -10.02 7.07
N LYS A 14 -10.46 -10.77 6.03
CA LYS A 14 -9.20 -11.53 6.01
C LYS A 14 -8.03 -10.59 5.72
N GLU A 15 -6.87 -10.93 6.25
CA GLU A 15 -5.59 -10.26 5.99
C GLU A 15 -5.33 -10.05 4.50
N ALA A 16 -5.49 -11.11 3.69
CA ALA A 16 -5.32 -11.04 2.24
C ALA A 16 -6.26 -10.04 1.53
N ALA A 17 -7.41 -9.70 2.13
CA ALA A 17 -8.30 -8.66 1.58
C ALA A 17 -7.77 -7.27 1.88
N VAL A 18 -7.31 -7.03 3.13
CA VAL A 18 -6.67 -5.78 3.53
C VAL A 18 -5.38 -5.55 2.73
N GLU A 19 -4.59 -6.60 2.51
CA GLU A 19 -3.38 -6.56 1.68
C GLU A 19 -3.70 -6.08 0.25
N LYS A 20 -4.71 -6.69 -0.40
CA LYS A 20 -5.13 -6.30 -1.75
C LYS A 20 -5.64 -4.86 -1.81
N THR A 21 -6.41 -4.44 -0.81
CA THR A 21 -6.88 -3.05 -0.71
C THR A 21 -5.72 -2.10 -0.54
N ALA A 22 -4.80 -2.37 0.39
CA ALA A 22 -3.63 -1.53 0.63
C ALA A 22 -2.70 -1.46 -0.60
N ALA A 23 -2.49 -2.57 -1.31
CA ALA A 23 -1.72 -2.60 -2.55
C ALA A 23 -2.38 -1.74 -3.64
N TYR A 24 -3.70 -1.84 -3.80
CA TYR A 24 -4.46 -1.03 -4.75
C TYR A 24 -4.39 0.47 -4.42
N LEU A 25 -4.44 0.84 -3.13
CA LEU A 25 -4.30 2.23 -2.70
C LEU A 25 -2.89 2.77 -2.87
N ALA A 26 -1.87 1.92 -2.66
CA ALA A 26 -0.49 2.29 -2.91
C ALA A 26 -0.22 2.56 -4.40
N GLU A 27 -0.94 1.91 -5.32
CA GLU A 27 -0.87 2.19 -6.77
C GLU A 27 -1.47 3.54 -7.16
N GLN A 28 -2.42 4.07 -6.39
CA GLN A 28 -3.03 5.37 -6.66
C GLN A 28 -2.15 6.54 -6.26
N LEU A 29 -1.08 6.29 -5.50
CA LEU A 29 -0.12 7.32 -5.15
C LEU A 29 0.73 7.67 -6.39
N GLU A 30 0.48 8.86 -6.94
CA GLU A 30 1.26 9.38 -8.07
C GLU A 30 2.76 9.44 -7.74
N GLY A 31 3.59 9.01 -8.70
CA GLY A 31 5.04 8.97 -8.53
C GLY A 31 5.57 7.75 -7.78
N VAL A 32 4.71 6.83 -7.35
CA VAL A 32 5.13 5.57 -6.71
C VAL A 32 5.24 4.48 -7.76
N SER A 33 6.44 3.92 -7.91
CA SER A 33 6.66 2.74 -8.74
C SER A 33 6.78 1.50 -7.86
N ALA A 34 6.32 0.36 -8.33
CA ALA A 34 6.42 -0.87 -7.55
C ALA A 34 7.87 -1.34 -7.40
N THR A 35 8.14 -1.82 -6.20
CA THR A 35 9.43 -2.38 -5.80
C THR A 35 9.78 -3.61 -6.64
N ASN A 36 10.88 -3.53 -7.40
CA ASN A 36 11.48 -4.69 -8.06
C ASN A 36 12.31 -5.50 -7.05
N ARG A 37 11.68 -6.24 -6.12
CA ARG A 37 12.41 -7.24 -5.31
C ARG A 37 12.44 -8.58 -6.04
N LEU A 38 12.88 -8.59 -7.30
CA LEU A 38 13.20 -9.84 -8.02
C LEU A 38 14.32 -9.57 -9.03
N SER A 39 15.55 -9.48 -8.53
CA SER A 39 16.75 -9.65 -9.36
C SER A 39 17.79 -10.51 -8.63
N LEU A 40 17.33 -11.51 -7.86
CA LEU A 40 18.16 -12.61 -7.39
C LEU A 40 17.32 -13.90 -7.36
N ARG A 41 17.62 -14.81 -8.30
CA ARG A 41 17.19 -16.21 -8.43
C ARG A 41 15.73 -16.49 -8.86
N GLY A 42 15.57 -16.77 -10.16
CA GLY A 42 15.02 -18.07 -10.59
C GLY A 42 13.51 -18.28 -10.63
N PHE A 43 12.68 -17.24 -10.69
CA PHE A 43 11.26 -17.40 -11.04
C PHE A 43 10.85 -16.44 -12.16
N ASN A 44 10.30 -17.01 -13.23
CA ASN A 44 9.66 -16.29 -14.33
C ASN A 44 8.61 -15.31 -13.79
N SER A 45 8.95 -14.03 -13.65
CA SER A 45 7.94 -12.97 -13.55
C SER A 45 7.78 -12.38 -14.94
N GLY A 46 6.73 -12.80 -15.63
CA GLY A 46 6.41 -12.41 -16.99
C GLY A 46 6.44 -10.89 -17.24
N THR A 47 6.90 -10.55 -18.44
CA THR A 47 6.25 -9.60 -19.36
C THR A 47 5.22 -8.63 -18.78
N GLY A 48 5.55 -7.33 -18.79
CA GLY A 48 4.63 -6.30 -19.27
C GLY A 48 3.46 -5.83 -18.39
N GLU A 49 3.19 -6.41 -17.22
CA GLU A 49 2.17 -5.88 -16.30
C GLU A 49 2.77 -4.84 -15.36
N ARG A 50 2.06 -3.72 -15.14
CA ARG A 50 2.32 -2.78 -14.04
C ARG A 50 2.45 -3.60 -12.76
N LYS A 51 3.69 -3.88 -12.33
CA LYS A 51 3.94 -4.70 -11.15
C LYS A 51 3.30 -3.98 -9.96
N ARG A 52 2.51 -4.68 -9.16
CA ARG A 52 1.85 -4.12 -7.98
C ARG A 52 2.87 -3.86 -6.87
N PRO A 53 2.74 -2.79 -6.07
CA PRO A 53 3.60 -2.57 -4.91
C PRO A 53 3.43 -3.74 -3.92
N LYS A 54 4.54 -4.22 -3.37
CA LYS A 54 4.50 -5.30 -2.37
C LYS A 54 4.00 -4.72 -1.04
N VAL A 55 2.95 -5.33 -0.50
CA VAL A 55 2.38 -4.99 0.80
C VAL A 55 2.36 -6.23 1.67
N GLU A 56 2.67 -6.06 2.94
CA GLU A 56 2.57 -7.09 3.98
C GLU A 56 1.64 -6.54 5.05
N VAL A 57 0.69 -7.36 5.49
CA VAL A 57 -0.31 -6.96 6.47
C VAL A 57 -0.30 -7.98 7.60
N GLU A 58 -0.30 -7.50 8.83
CA GLU A 58 -0.45 -8.36 10.01
C GLU A 58 -1.72 -7.95 10.72
N ILE A 59 -2.67 -8.89 10.89
CA ILE A 59 -3.93 -8.62 11.60
C ILE A 59 -3.96 -9.38 12.91
N SER A 60 -4.14 -8.64 14.00
CA SER A 60 -4.42 -9.17 15.33
C SER A 60 -5.82 -8.75 15.77
N GLY A 61 -6.78 -9.67 15.66
CA GLY A 61 -8.19 -9.40 15.98
C GLY A 61 -8.83 -8.42 15.00
N ASN A 62 -8.98 -7.16 15.41
CA ASN A 62 -9.49 -6.06 14.58
C ASN A 62 -8.45 -4.95 14.34
N ILE A 63 -7.20 -5.21 14.69
CA ILE A 63 -6.11 -4.26 14.55
C ILE A 63 -5.17 -4.74 13.45
N ALA A 64 -4.92 -3.90 12.45
CA ALA A 64 -3.98 -4.18 11.36
C ALA A 64 -2.70 -3.35 11.48
N GLY A 65 -1.56 -3.99 11.25
CA GLY A 65 -0.28 -3.36 10.92
C GLY A 65 -0.01 -3.55 9.43
N ILE A 66 0.48 -2.51 8.75
CA ILE A 66 0.69 -2.54 7.30
C ILE A 66 2.12 -2.11 6.99
N THR A 67 2.85 -2.94 6.24
CA THR A 67 4.16 -2.60 5.69
C THR A 67 4.07 -2.48 4.18
N VAL A 68 4.44 -1.32 3.63
CA VAL A 68 4.33 -1.01 2.20
C VAL A 68 5.71 -0.78 1.62
N HIS A 69 6.04 -1.51 0.55
CA HIS A 69 7.33 -1.37 -0.14
C HIS A 69 7.19 -0.53 -1.41
N LEU A 70 7.82 0.65 -1.41
CA LEU A 70 7.70 1.63 -2.48
C LEU A 70 9.04 1.92 -3.15
N ALA A 71 9.02 2.20 -4.46
CA ALA A 71 10.13 2.79 -5.19
C ALA A 71 9.76 4.22 -5.61
N LEU A 72 10.61 5.18 -5.27
CA LEU A 72 10.32 6.62 -5.43
C LEU A 72 11.31 7.31 -6.36
N PRO A 73 10.89 8.35 -7.11
CA PRO A 73 11.76 9.17 -7.93
C PRO A 73 12.67 10.05 -7.06
N TYR A 74 13.84 10.37 -7.61
CA TYR A 74 14.75 11.38 -7.09
C TYR A 74 15.11 12.38 -8.20
N PRO A 75 15.10 13.69 -7.94
CA PRO A 75 14.77 14.35 -6.67
C PRO A 75 13.24 14.49 -6.48
N ALA A 76 12.70 14.01 -5.36
CA ALA A 76 11.30 14.22 -4.95
C ALA A 76 11.24 14.48 -3.43
N PRO A 77 10.21 15.18 -2.91
CA PRO A 77 10.03 15.41 -1.48
C PRO A 77 9.62 14.10 -0.78
N LEU A 78 10.60 13.26 -0.48
CA LEU A 78 10.40 11.91 0.10
C LEU A 78 9.56 11.95 1.38
N ARG A 79 9.76 12.98 2.21
CA ARG A 79 9.03 13.17 3.46
C ARG A 79 7.54 13.38 3.20
N ASP A 80 7.21 14.33 2.34
CA ASP A 80 5.81 14.66 2.04
C ASP A 80 5.11 13.50 1.34
N LEU A 81 5.81 12.81 0.44
CA LEU A 81 5.25 11.64 -0.24
C LEU A 81 5.00 10.47 0.72
N THR A 82 5.91 10.24 1.66
CA THR A 82 5.77 9.19 2.68
C THR A 82 4.66 9.50 3.66
N GLU A 83 4.55 10.74 4.13
CA GLU A 83 3.46 11.15 5.02
C GLU A 83 2.10 11.09 4.30
N LYS A 84 2.03 11.55 3.04
CA LYS A 84 0.82 11.43 2.22
C LYS A 84 0.43 9.96 2.03
N ALA A 85 1.39 9.08 1.74
CA ALA A 85 1.15 7.64 1.63
C ALA A 85 0.61 7.05 2.93
N ARG A 86 1.23 7.37 4.07
CA ARG A 86 0.80 6.91 5.40
C ARG A 86 -0.63 7.36 5.70
N THR A 87 -0.94 8.64 5.56
CA THR A 87 -2.28 9.19 5.85
C THR A 87 -3.33 8.61 4.92
N HIS A 88 -3.03 8.52 3.62
CA HIS A 88 -3.96 7.98 2.63
C HIS A 88 -4.29 6.51 2.89
N ILE A 89 -3.27 5.66 3.04
CA ILE A 89 -3.47 4.21 3.28
C ILE A 89 -4.19 3.98 4.60
N THR A 90 -3.83 4.70 5.67
CA THR A 90 -4.49 4.58 6.98
C THR A 90 -5.98 4.90 6.87
N THR A 91 -6.30 6.07 6.29
CA THR A 91 -7.68 6.56 6.20
C THR A 91 -8.54 5.62 5.36
N GLU A 92 -8.01 5.21 4.21
CA GLU A 92 -8.80 4.52 3.20
C GLU A 92 -8.94 3.02 3.49
N VAL A 93 -7.94 2.38 4.10
CA VAL A 93 -8.08 1.01 4.62
C VAL A 93 -9.09 0.97 5.75
N GLN A 94 -9.03 1.90 6.71
CA GLN A 94 -10.02 1.97 7.80
C GLN A 94 -11.43 2.17 7.23
N ARG A 95 -11.58 3.06 6.24
CA ARG A 95 -12.88 3.36 5.60
C ARG A 95 -13.45 2.17 4.84
N LEU A 96 -12.62 1.47 4.05
CA LEU A 96 -13.08 0.39 3.18
C LEU A 96 -13.27 -0.94 3.90
N THR A 97 -12.48 -1.21 4.93
CA THR A 97 -12.45 -2.51 5.61
C THR A 97 -13.06 -2.49 7.01
N GLY A 98 -13.17 -1.31 7.64
CA GLY A 98 -13.61 -1.19 9.03
C GLY A 98 -12.59 -1.68 10.08
N VAL A 99 -11.40 -2.10 9.64
CA VAL A 99 -10.31 -2.57 10.52
C VAL A 99 -9.57 -1.36 11.08
N SER A 100 -9.19 -1.41 12.35
CA SER A 100 -8.39 -0.35 12.98
C SER A 100 -6.91 -0.50 12.61
N VAL A 101 -6.38 0.44 11.84
CA VAL A 101 -4.93 0.46 11.53
C VAL A 101 -4.16 1.03 12.71
N SER A 102 -3.18 0.26 13.23
CA SER A 102 -2.32 0.67 14.36
C SER A 102 -1.07 1.42 13.91
N TRP A 103 -0.43 0.93 12.86
CA TRP A 103 0.78 1.52 12.29
C TRP A 103 0.89 1.20 10.79
N VAL A 104 1.54 2.11 10.06
CA VAL A 104 1.89 1.92 8.66
C VAL A 104 3.38 2.23 8.49
N ASP A 105 4.15 1.19 8.15
CA ASP A 105 5.57 1.28 7.82
C ASP A 105 5.74 1.45 6.31
N VAL A 106 6.47 2.48 5.88
CA VAL A 106 6.72 2.77 4.46
C VAL A 106 8.20 2.54 4.19
N ARG A 107 8.51 1.44 3.48
CA ARG A 107 9.88 1.04 3.15
C ARG A 107 10.22 1.44 1.73
N ILE A 108 11.12 2.41 1.61
CA ILE A 108 11.68 2.81 0.32
C ILE A 108 12.78 1.81 -0.06
N THR A 109 12.51 0.95 -1.02
CA THR A 109 13.46 -0.10 -1.41
C THR A 109 14.35 0.28 -2.59
N GLN A 110 13.92 1.24 -3.41
CA GLN A 110 14.67 1.70 -4.56
C GLN A 110 14.36 3.17 -4.84
N LEU A 111 15.40 3.94 -5.15
CA LEU A 111 15.28 5.30 -5.67
C LEU A 111 15.62 5.26 -7.15
N HIS A 112 14.76 5.82 -8.00
CA HIS A 112 15.07 5.98 -9.42
C HIS A 112 15.34 7.45 -9.70
N ILE A 113 16.43 7.74 -10.40
CA ILE A 113 16.70 9.11 -10.83
C ILE A 113 15.69 9.44 -11.92
N SER A 114 14.72 10.30 -11.63
CA SER A 114 13.90 10.90 -12.67
C SER A 114 14.81 11.92 -13.36
N SER A 115 15.46 11.51 -14.45
CA SER A 115 16.21 12.44 -15.31
C SER A 115 15.20 13.36 -15.99
N SER A 116 14.77 14.38 -15.26
CA SER A 116 14.02 15.51 -15.79
C SER A 116 14.95 16.70 -16.02
N GLU A 117 16.13 16.46 -16.60
CA GLU A 117 16.99 17.51 -17.16
C GLU A 117 17.73 16.97 -18.40
N ARG A 118 17.02 16.92 -19.53
CA ARG A 118 17.61 17.08 -20.86
C ARG A 118 16.99 18.31 -21.51
N THR A 119 17.22 19.46 -20.90
CA THR A 119 17.26 20.73 -21.62
C THR A 119 18.72 21.13 -21.71
N LEU A 120 19.39 20.62 -22.75
CA LEU A 120 20.55 21.32 -23.30
C LEU A 120 20.01 22.28 -24.36
N GLN A 121 20.54 23.49 -24.28
CA GLN A 121 20.32 24.64 -25.16
C GLN A 121 20.47 24.31 -26.64
#